data_AF-S6C8C3-F1
#
_entry.id   AF-S6C8C3-F1
#
_cell.length_a   1.000
_cell.length_b   1.000
_cell.length_c   1.000
_cell.angle_alpha   90.00
_cell.angle_beta   90.00
_cell.angle_gamma   90.00
#
_symmetry.space_group_name_H-M   'P 1'
#
loop_
_entity.id
_entity.type
_entity.pdbx_description
1 polymer ?
#
loop_
_entity_poly.entity_id
_entity_poly.type
_entity_poly.pdbx_seq_one_letter_code
_entity_poly.pdbx_strand_id
1 'polypeptide(L)'
;MSAPLSKELRQKYKVRSMPIRKDDSVMVVRGHFHDREGKVTQVYRKKWKIYIERITTDKTTGESVQVGIHPSNVIITKLRMDKDRHRILERKSQANNKSKYTESDVKA
;
A
#
# COMPACT_ATOMS: atom_id res chain seq x y z
N MET A 1 -8.34 0.38 -5.32
CA MET A 1 -7.07 1.08 -4.98
C MET A 1 -6.38 0.40 -3.80
N SER A 2 -5.78 -0.76 -4.02
CA SER A 2 -4.95 -1.45 -3.03
C SER A 2 -3.49 -1.42 -3.47
N ALA A 3 -2.60 -1.51 -2.49
CA ALA A 3 -1.17 -1.60 -2.72
C ALA A 3 -0.58 -2.83 -1.99
N PRO A 4 0.43 -3.49 -2.56
CA PRO A 4 1.19 -4.53 -1.88
C PRO A 4 1.85 -4.02 -0.60
N LEU A 5 1.89 -4.85 0.44
CA LEU A 5 2.68 -4.58 1.65
C LEU A 5 4.16 -4.91 1.42
N SER A 6 5.05 -4.26 2.17
CA SER A 6 6.49 -4.60 2.24
C SER A 6 6.70 -6.03 2.76
N LYS A 7 7.88 -6.61 2.53
CA LYS A 7 8.20 -7.97 2.98
C LYS A 7 8.04 -8.12 4.50
N GLU A 8 8.50 -7.13 5.26
CA GLU A 8 8.38 -7.07 6.73
C GLU A 8 6.92 -7.05 7.18
N LEU A 9 6.09 -6.18 6.59
CA LEU A 9 4.67 -6.10 6.93
C LEU A 9 3.90 -7.35 6.53
N ARG A 10 4.28 -8.01 5.43
CA ARG A 10 3.70 -9.30 5.01
C ARG A 10 4.01 -10.40 6.01
N GLN A 11 5.24 -10.46 6.52
CA GLN A 11 5.61 -11.45 7.55
C GLN A 11 4.86 -11.18 8.86
N LYS A 12 4.80 -9.91 9.29
CA LYS A 12 4.13 -9.50 10.52
C LYS A 12 2.62 -9.78 10.51
N TYR A 13 1.93 -9.39 9.43
CA TYR A 13 0.47 -9.45 9.38
C TYR A 13 -0.09 -10.62 8.56
N LYS A 14 0.75 -11.38 7.84
CA LYS A 14 0.35 -12.49 6.96
C LYS A 14 -0.65 -12.11 5.86
N VAL A 15 -0.64 -10.85 5.44
CA VAL A 15 -1.54 -10.29 4.40
C VAL A 15 -0.71 -9.79 3.22
N ARG A 16 -1.15 -10.06 1.98
CA ARG A 16 -0.42 -9.66 0.76
C ARG A 16 -0.54 -8.17 0.44
N SER A 17 -1.74 -7.60 0.59
CA SER A 17 -2.08 -6.24 0.17
C SER A 17 -3.15 -5.58 1.05
N MET A 18 -3.09 -4.25 1.12
CA MET A 18 -4.06 -3.43 1.86
C MET A 18 -4.58 -2.28 1.00
N PRO A 19 -5.84 -1.83 1.22
CA PRO A 19 -6.32 -0.56 0.67
C PRO A 19 -5.46 0.59 1.17
N ILE A 20 -5.05 1.48 0.27
CA ILE A 20 -4.20 2.63 0.61
C ILE A 20 -5.02 3.71 1.30
N ARG A 21 -4.46 4.34 2.33
CA ARG A 21 -5.06 5.48 3.05
C ARG A 21 -4.13 6.68 3.05
N LYS A 22 -4.71 7.85 3.34
CA LYS A 22 -3.94 9.03 3.74
C LYS A 22 -3.06 8.65 4.94
N ASP A 23 -1.86 9.20 4.95
CA ASP A 23 -0.84 9.00 5.98
C ASP A 23 -0.13 7.64 5.99
N ASP A 24 -0.41 6.73 5.06
CA ASP A 24 0.44 5.55 4.86
C ASP A 24 1.81 5.99 4.29
N SER A 25 2.92 5.41 4.76
CA SER A 25 4.23 5.60 4.14
C SER A 25 4.43 4.55 3.06
N VAL A 26 4.88 4.99 1.89
CA VAL A 26 4.92 4.19 0.68
C VAL A 26 6.20 4.42 -0.10
N MET A 27 6.64 3.39 -0.82
CA MET A 27 7.78 3.42 -1.73
C MET A 27 7.32 3.08 -3.14
N VAL A 28 7.69 3.91 -4.11
CA VAL A 28 7.34 3.69 -5.52
C VAL A 28 8.26 2.64 -6.12
N VAL A 29 7.68 1.66 -6.81
CA VAL A 29 8.41 0.52 -7.41
C VAL A 29 8.52 0.63 -8.92
N ARG A 30 7.51 1.23 -9.57
CA ARG A 30 7.42 1.29 -11.03
C ARG A 30 7.18 2.71 -11.51
N GLY A 31 7.78 3.05 -12.66
CA GLY A 31 7.66 4.35 -13.31
C GLY A 31 8.85 5.27 -13.03
N HIS A 32 8.74 6.52 -13.46
CA HIS A 32 9.83 7.49 -13.40
C HIS A 32 10.33 7.81 -11.98
N PHE A 33 9.44 7.71 -10.99
CA PHE A 33 9.75 8.02 -9.59
C PHE A 33 10.11 6.78 -8.76
N HIS A 34 10.65 5.71 -9.37
CA HIS A 34 11.04 4.50 -8.66
C HIS A 34 12.04 4.77 -7.52
N ASP A 35 11.99 3.92 -6.48
CA ASP A 35 12.81 3.98 -5.27
C ASP A 35 12.68 5.26 -4.43
N ARG A 36 11.75 6.15 -4.79
CA ARG A 36 11.36 7.27 -3.96
C ARG A 36 10.35 6.82 -2.90
N GLU A 37 10.61 7.27 -1.68
CA GLU A 37 9.71 7.06 -0.54
C GLU A 37 9.00 8.36 -0.17
N GLY A 38 7.78 8.22 0.34
CA GLY A 38 7.05 9.36 0.87
C GLY A 38 5.76 8.94 1.56
N LYS A 39 5.14 9.91 2.23
CA LYS A 39 3.84 9.73 2.87
C LYS A 39 2.72 10.04 1.88
N VAL A 40 1.63 9.28 1.92
CA VAL A 40 0.47 9.55 1.07
C VAL A 40 -0.27 10.78 1.59
N THR A 41 -0.25 11.87 0.81
CA THR A 41 -0.94 13.12 1.15
C THR A 41 -2.43 13.04 0.88
N GLN A 42 -2.81 12.47 -0.28
CA GLN A 42 -4.21 12.38 -0.71
C GLN A 42 -4.44 11.15 -1.59
N VAL A 43 -5.64 10.56 -1.44
CA VAL A 43 -6.13 9.48 -2.30
C VAL A 43 -7.25 10.02 -3.18
N TYR A 44 -6.97 10.24 -4.46
CA TYR A 44 -7.91 10.78 -5.43
C TYR A 44 -8.65 9.63 -6.14
N ARG A 45 -9.75 9.16 -5.52
CA ARG A 45 -10.49 7.98 -5.97
C ARG A 45 -11.17 8.15 -7.33
N LYS A 46 -11.64 9.36 -7.67
CA LYS A 46 -12.31 9.64 -8.96
C LYS A 46 -11.39 9.42 -10.18
N LYS A 47 -10.08 9.61 -10.02
CA LYS A 47 -9.05 9.39 -11.06
C LYS A 47 -8.18 8.16 -10.79
N TRP A 48 -8.47 7.40 -9.73
CA TRP A 48 -7.68 6.24 -9.32
C TRP A 48 -6.18 6.56 -9.09
N LYS A 49 -5.87 7.77 -8.60
CA LYS A 49 -4.49 8.22 -8.33
C LYS A 49 -4.25 8.48 -6.85
N ILE A 50 -3.02 8.28 -6.42
CA ILE A 50 -2.50 8.71 -5.12
C ILE A 50 -1.47 9.82 -5.33
N TYR A 51 -1.43 10.75 -4.39
CA TYR A 51 -0.39 11.77 -4.32
C TYR A 51 0.50 11.48 -3.12
N ILE A 52 1.80 11.53 -3.34
CA ILE A 52 2.83 11.17 -2.38
C ILE A 52 3.67 12.43 -2.12
N GLU A 53 4.00 12.65 -0.87
CA GLU A 53 4.87 13.74 -0.43
C GLU A 53 6.23 13.67 -1.16
N ARG A 54 6.77 14.83 -1.56
CA ARG A 54 8.02 14.96 -2.33
C ARG A 54 8.01 14.39 -3.76
N ILE A 55 6.87 13.88 -4.23
CA ILE A 55 6.67 13.51 -5.64
C ILE A 55 5.91 14.63 -6.34
N THR A 56 6.69 15.63 -6.76
CA THR A 56 6.22 16.82 -7.46
C THR A 56 6.97 17.02 -8.78
N THR A 57 6.38 17.81 -9.66
CA THR A 57 6.99 18.31 -10.90
C THR A 57 6.69 19.79 -11.01
N ASP A 58 7.67 20.56 -11.46
CA ASP A 58 7.52 22.00 -11.62
C ASP A 58 6.87 22.32 -12.98
N LYS A 59 5.90 23.22 -12.96
CA LYS A 59 5.36 23.83 -14.17
C LYS A 59 6.36 24.84 -14.73
N THR A 60 6.18 25.21 -16.00
CA THR A 60 6.90 26.34 -16.62
C THR A 60 6.70 27.66 -15.87
N THR A 61 5.59 27.79 -15.13
CA THR A 61 5.29 28.94 -14.27
C THR A 61 6.05 28.94 -12.93
N GLY A 62 6.85 27.90 -12.63
CA GLY A 62 7.61 27.75 -11.39
C GLY A 62 6.83 27.15 -10.21
N GLU A 63 5.53 26.87 -10.38
CA GLU A 63 4.70 26.22 -9.35
C GLU A 63 4.91 24.69 -9.36
N SER A 64 5.16 24.10 -8.19
CA SER A 64 5.28 22.65 -8.02
C SER A 64 3.91 21.97 -7.91
N VAL A 65 3.68 20.95 -8.73
CA VAL A 65 2.43 20.18 -8.78
C VAL A 65 2.69 18.74 -8.39
N GLN A 66 1.78 18.13 -7.63
CA GLN A 66 1.87 16.72 -7.26
C GLN A 66 1.62 15.81 -8.45
N VAL A 67 2.46 14.78 -8.61
CA VAL A 67 2.27 13.77 -9.66
C VAL A 67 1.39 12.64 -9.16
N GLY A 68 0.34 12.33 -9.94
CA GLY A 68 -0.59 11.26 -9.62
C GLY A 68 -0.03 9.88 -9.97
N ILE A 69 0.22 9.06 -8.96
CA ILE A 69 0.73 7.69 -9.12
C ILE A 69 -0.42 6.69 -8.97
N HIS A 70 -0.37 5.57 -9.71
CA HIS A 70 -1.34 4.48 -9.52
C HIS A 70 -0.89 3.59 -8.35
N PRO A 71 -1.76 3.21 -7.40
CA PRO A 71 -1.38 2.48 -6.18
C PRO A 71 -0.77 1.08 -6.44
N SER A 72 -0.97 0.47 -7.61
CA SER A 72 -0.31 -0.80 -7.96
C SER A 72 1.19 -0.66 -8.17
N ASN A 73 1.68 0.56 -8.43
CA ASN A 73 3.08 0.85 -8.71
C ASN A 73 3.87 1.16 -7.44
N VAL A 74 3.27 0.93 -6.27
CA VAL A 74 3.78 1.38 -4.98
C VAL A 74 3.66 0.25 -3.97
N ILE A 75 4.61 0.16 -3.05
CA ILE A 75 4.61 -0.73 -1.89
C ILE A 75 4.36 0.09 -0.64
N ILE A 76 3.53 -0.42 0.27
CA ILE A 76 3.34 0.20 1.60
C ILE A 76 4.48 -0.24 2.52
N THR A 77 5.22 0.73 3.04
CA THR A 77 6.33 0.53 3.98
C THR A 77 5.86 0.65 5.42
N LYS A 78 4.97 1.60 5.73
CA LYS A 78 4.35 1.77 7.06
C LYS A 78 2.86 2.02 6.92
N LEU A 79 2.07 1.34 7.76
CA LEU A 79 0.61 1.48 7.80
C LEU A 79 0.22 2.49 8.87
N ARG A 80 -0.66 3.44 8.55
CA ARG A 80 -1.40 4.18 9.57
C ARG A 80 -2.40 3.22 10.23
N MET A 81 -2.22 2.97 11.52
CA MET A 81 -3.03 2.02 12.28
C MET A 81 -4.18 2.73 12.99
N ASP A 82 -5.41 2.27 12.72
CA ASP A 82 -6.62 2.63 13.45
C ASP A 82 -7.31 1.32 13.89
N LYS A 83 -8.26 1.38 14.84
CA LYS A 83 -9.02 0.21 15.33
C LYS A 83 -9.59 -0.66 14.21
N ASP A 84 -10.21 -0.03 13.20
CA ASP A 84 -10.78 -0.76 12.06
C ASP A 84 -9.72 -1.38 11.15
N ARG A 85 -8.53 -0.76 11.08
CA ARG A 85 -7.45 -1.29 10.26
C ARG A 85 -6.86 -2.56 10.86
N HIS A 86 -6.73 -2.61 12.19
CA HIS A 86 -6.39 -3.83 12.92
C HIS A 86 -7.40 -4.94 12.64
N ARG A 87 -8.69 -4.64 12.79
CA ARG A 87 -9.77 -5.61 12.51
C ARG A 87 -9.73 -6.16 11.07
N ILE A 88 -9.46 -5.31 10.08
CA ILE A 88 -9.34 -5.73 8.68
C ILE A 88 -8.13 -6.65 8.47
N LEU A 89 -6.99 -6.35 9.11
CA LEU A 89 -5.78 -7.16 9.01
C LEU A 89 -5.98 -8.53 9.66
N GLU A 90 -6.57 -8.59 10.85
CA GLU A 90 -6.89 -9.85 11.54
C GLU A 90 -7.81 -10.73 10.71
N ARG A 91 -8.91 -10.16 10.20
CA ARG A 91 -9.86 -10.87 9.34
C ARG A 91 -9.20 -11.43 8.07
N LYS A 92 -8.35 -10.64 7.42
CA LYS A 92 -7.63 -11.07 6.21
C LYS A 92 -6.57 -12.14 6.50
N SER A 93 -5.90 -12.04 7.64
CA SER A 93 -4.91 -13.04 8.09
C SER A 93 -5.57 -14.40 8.33
N GLN A 94 -6.73 -14.43 9.01
CA GLN A 94 -7.48 -15.66 9.25
C GLN A 94 -7.96 -16.33 7.98
N ALA A 95 -8.48 -15.56 7.02
CA ALA A 95 -8.93 -16.09 5.72
C ALA A 95 -7.79 -16.80 4.96
N ASN A 96 -6.58 -16.21 4.97
CA ASN A 96 -5.40 -16.80 4.34
C ASN A 96 -4.91 -18.10 5.03
N ASN A 97 -5.17 -18.26 6.33
CA ASN A 97 -4.78 -19.47 7.05
C ASN A 97 -5.78 -20.62 6.80
N LYS A 98 -7.07 -20.32 6.66
CA LYS A 98 -8.11 -21.33 6.37
C LYS A 98 -7.98 -21.94 4.97
N SER A 99 -7.44 -21.21 4.01
CA SER A 99 -7.27 -21.69 2.63
C SER A 99 -5.98 -22.49 2.41
N LYS A 100 -5.17 -22.71 3.45
CA LYS A 100 -3.99 -23.58 3.37
C LYS A 100 -4.36 -24.93 3.96
N TYR A 101 -4.14 -25.99 3.18
CA TYR A 101 -4.18 -27.36 3.69
C TYR A 101 -3.25 -27.46 4.89
N THR A 102 -3.80 -27.93 6.01
CA THR A 102 -3.03 -28.25 7.20
C THR A 102 -2.30 -29.59 6.98
N GLU A 103 -1.21 -29.85 7.69
CA GLU A 103 -0.47 -31.13 7.55
C GLU A 103 -1.36 -32.36 7.80
N SER A 104 -2.47 -32.20 8.53
CA SER A 104 -3.52 -33.20 8.72
C SER A 104 -4.34 -33.50 7.47
N ASP A 105 -4.50 -32.54 6.54
CA ASP A 105 -5.29 -32.71 5.31
C ASP A 105 -4.50 -33.41 4.20
N VAL A 106 -3.16 -33.46 4.31
CA VAL A 106 -2.25 -34.05 3.30
C VAL A 106 -1.85 -35.49 3.65
N LYS A 107 -2.04 -35.91 4.90
CA LYS A 107 -1.66 -37.25 5.40
C LYS A 107 -2.79 -38.30 5.33
N ALA A 108 -3.89 -38.02 4.63
CA ALA A 108 -5.01 -38.93 4.40
C ALA A 108 -4.96 -39.53 3.00
#